data_AF-G1UPN3-F1
#
_entry.id   AF-G1UPN3-F1
#
_cell.length_a   1.000
_cell.length_b   1.000
_cell.length_c   1.000
_cell.angle_alpha   90.00
_cell.angle_beta   90.00
_cell.angle_gamma   90.00
#
_symmetry.space_group_name_H-M   'P 1'
#
loop_
_entity.id
_entity.type
_entity.pdbx_description
1 polymer ?
#
loop_
_entity_poly.entity_id
_entity_poly.type
_entity_poly.pdbx_seq_one_letter_code
_entity_poly.pdbx_strand_id
1 'polypeptide(L)'
;MTTKNNSAMALERAFVELVANRVKQRGWKKGEFAAMLWPDDTPKAAAARWTAMRNQASNTGKPQGVQISDAQRMAEVLGEDLSYLMAVAKEEARKQSGE
;
A
#
# COMPACT_ATOMS: atom_id res chain seq x y z
N MET A 1 -19.56 -11.55 19.01
CA MET A 1 -18.28 -12.28 18.93
C MET A 1 -18.06 -12.68 17.48
N THR A 2 -17.33 -11.87 16.70
CA THR A 2 -16.87 -12.22 15.33
C THR A 2 -15.77 -11.23 14.88
N THR A 3 -14.77 -10.99 15.73
CA THR A 3 -13.52 -10.38 15.28
C THR A 3 -12.68 -11.46 14.61
N LYS A 4 -13.12 -11.93 13.43
CA LYS A 4 -12.14 -12.47 12.49
C LYS A 4 -11.30 -11.26 12.11
N ASN A 5 -10.12 -11.13 12.72
CA ASN A 5 -9.05 -10.30 12.20
C ASN A 5 -8.99 -10.61 10.70
N ASN A 6 -9.45 -9.69 9.86
CA ASN A 6 -9.63 -9.97 8.45
C ASN A 6 -8.23 -9.98 7.83
N SER A 7 -7.61 -11.16 7.76
CA SER A 7 -6.22 -11.36 7.33
C SER A 7 -5.93 -10.75 5.97
N ALA A 8 -6.94 -10.69 5.08
CA ALA A 8 -6.86 -9.97 3.82
C ALA A 8 -6.65 -8.46 4.01
N MET A 9 -7.40 -7.83 4.93
CA MET A 9 -7.25 -6.40 5.24
C MET A 9 -5.93 -6.11 5.97
N ALA A 10 -5.45 -7.05 6.79
CA ALA A 10 -4.15 -6.95 7.43
C ALA A 10 -3.01 -7.00 6.39
N LEU A 11 -3.11 -7.91 5.41
CA LEU A 11 -2.18 -7.98 4.29
C LEU A 11 -2.17 -6.70 3.45
N GLU A 12 -3.36 -6.19 3.07
CA GLU A 12 -3.49 -4.92 2.34
C GLU A 12 -2.79 -3.79 3.08
N ARG A 13 -3.08 -3.63 4.38
CA ARG A 13 -2.47 -2.59 5.21
C ARG A 13 -0.96 -2.74 5.29
N ALA A 14 -0.47 -3.94 5.59
CA ALA A 14 0.97 -4.21 5.68
C ALA A 14 1.68 -3.94 4.35
N PHE A 15 1.04 -4.23 3.22
CA PHE A 15 1.58 -3.92 1.90
C PHE A 15 1.69 -2.41 1.66
N VAL A 16 0.63 -1.64 1.92
CA VAL A 16 0.66 -0.18 1.74
C VAL A 16 1.66 0.49 2.70
N GLU A 17 1.78 -0.01 3.93
CA GLU A 17 2.79 0.44 4.89
C GLU A 17 4.22 0.11 4.42
N LEU A 18 4.45 -1.10 3.92
CA LEU A 18 5.72 -1.50 3.33
C LEU A 18 6.12 -0.57 2.20
N VAL A 19 5.23 -0.36 1.22
CA VAL A 19 5.47 0.55 0.10
C VAL A 19 5.75 1.97 0.59
N ALA A 20 4.94 2.50 1.52
CA ALA A 20 5.14 3.84 2.07
C ALA A 20 6.50 3.98 2.78
N ASN A 21 6.96 2.94 3.47
CA ASN A 21 8.28 2.90 4.10
C ASN A 21 9.40 2.88 3.07
N ARG A 22 9.28 2.10 1.97
CA ARG A 22 10.25 2.09 0.87
C ARG A 22 10.35 3.47 0.20
N VAL A 23 9.22 4.11 -0.06
CA VAL A 23 9.15 5.48 -0.59
C VAL A 23 9.88 6.46 0.33
N LYS A 24 9.66 6.37 1.64
CA LYS A 24 10.34 7.20 2.64
C LYS A 24 11.86 6.94 2.67
N GLN A 25 12.29 5.69 2.63
CA GLN A 25 13.71 5.29 2.62
C GLN A 25 14.45 5.81 1.38
N ARG A 26 13.76 5.91 0.24
CA ARG A 26 14.30 6.48 -1.00
C ARG A 26 14.29 8.02 -1.03
N GLY A 27 13.72 8.66 -0.02
CA GLY A 27 13.62 10.12 0.07
C GLY A 27 12.55 10.74 -0.85
N TRP A 28 11.70 9.92 -1.49
CA TRP A 28 10.68 10.41 -2.40
C TRP A 28 9.54 11.09 -1.65
N LYS A 29 9.07 12.21 -2.19
CA LYS A 29 7.88 12.88 -1.65
C LYS A 29 6.62 12.11 -2.07
N LYS A 30 5.56 12.19 -1.25
CA LYS A 30 4.29 11.49 -1.53
C LYS A 30 3.70 11.84 -2.90
N GLY A 31 3.71 13.12 -3.28
CA GLY A 31 3.19 13.58 -4.57
C GLY A 31 4.09 13.18 -5.75
N GLU A 32 5.40 13.07 -5.51
CA GLU A 32 6.38 12.62 -6.49
C GLU A 32 6.17 11.13 -6.79
N PHE A 33 6.10 10.29 -5.76
CA PHE A 33 5.79 8.87 -5.91
C PHE A 33 4.43 8.64 -6.58
N ALA A 34 3.39 9.39 -6.17
CA ALA A 34 2.07 9.26 -6.78
C ALA A 34 2.08 9.60 -8.27
N ALA A 35 2.83 10.61 -8.70
CA ALA A 35 2.97 10.96 -10.11
C ALA A 35 3.70 9.88 -10.92
N MET A 36 4.59 9.09 -10.30
CA MET A 36 5.21 7.93 -10.95
C MET A 36 4.22 6.76 -11.14
N LEU A 37 3.28 6.56 -10.21
CA LEU A 37 2.28 5.49 -10.30
C LEU A 37 1.19 5.76 -11.34
N TRP A 38 0.78 7.02 -11.47
CA TRP A 38 -0.29 7.43 -12.38
C TRP A 38 0.20 8.63 -13.21
N PRO A 39 1.07 8.40 -14.21
CA PRO A 39 1.65 9.47 -15.02
C PRO A 39 0.60 10.19 -15.90
N ASP A 40 -0.50 9.51 -16.22
CA ASP A 40 -1.61 10.06 -17.00
C ASP A 40 -2.57 10.94 -16.17
N ASP A 41 -2.47 10.87 -14.84
CA ASP A 41 -3.28 11.69 -13.93
C ASP A 41 -2.63 13.04 -13.69
N THR A 42 -3.44 14.07 -13.41
CA THR A 42 -2.88 15.33 -12.88
C THR A 42 -2.17 15.07 -11.54
N PRO A 43 -1.10 15.80 -11.20
CA PRO A 43 -0.38 15.60 -9.93
C PRO A 43 -1.29 15.66 -8.69
N LYS A 44 -2.33 16.50 -8.72
CA LYS A 44 -3.34 16.61 -7.67
C LYS A 44 -4.19 15.34 -7.55
N ALA A 45 -4.65 14.79 -8.68
CA ALA A 45 -5.44 13.57 -8.72
C ALA A 45 -4.62 12.36 -8.24
N ALA A 46 -3.41 12.20 -8.74
CA ALA A 46 -2.49 11.15 -8.31
C ALA A 46 -2.21 11.20 -6.79
N ALA A 47 -1.89 12.38 -6.27
CA ALA A 47 -1.66 12.56 -4.83
C ALA A 47 -2.91 12.26 -3.98
N ALA A 48 -4.10 12.60 -4.47
CA ALA A 48 -5.36 12.28 -3.81
C ALA A 48 -5.62 10.77 -3.79
N ARG A 49 -5.36 10.05 -4.90
CA ARG A 49 -5.46 8.58 -4.97
C ARG A 49 -4.52 7.90 -3.97
N TRP A 50 -3.25 8.29 -3.94
CA TRP A 50 -2.28 7.77 -2.97
C TRP A 50 -2.71 8.04 -1.52
N THR A 51 -3.21 9.25 -1.25
CA THR A 51 -3.69 9.63 0.09
C THR A 51 -4.90 8.82 0.51
N ALA A 52 -5.86 8.61 -0.40
CA ALA A 52 -7.03 7.78 -0.14
C ALA A 52 -6.62 6.34 0.18
N MET A 53 -5.76 5.73 -0.64
CA MET A 53 -5.29 4.36 -0.44
C MET A 53 -4.58 4.16 0.91
N ARG A 54 -3.75 5.13 1.30
CA ARG A 54 -3.04 5.10 2.58
C ARG A 54 -3.97 5.33 3.78
N ASN A 55 -4.99 6.18 3.63
CA ASN A 55 -5.84 6.61 4.74
C ASN A 55 -7.17 5.82 4.84
N GLN A 56 -7.58 5.06 3.82
CA GLN A 56 -8.90 4.41 3.79
C GLN A 56 -9.13 3.33 4.86
N ALA A 57 -8.11 2.93 5.60
CA ALA A 57 -8.22 1.90 6.64
C ALA A 57 -7.90 2.35 8.07
N SER A 58 -7.62 3.63 8.34
CA SER A 58 -7.24 4.03 9.71
C SER A 58 -8.44 4.25 10.65
N ASN A 59 -9.61 4.69 10.15
CA ASN A 59 -10.73 5.08 11.02
C ASN A 59 -12.09 4.38 10.76
N THR A 60 -12.26 3.63 9.66
CA THR A 60 -13.61 3.14 9.26
C THR A 60 -13.75 1.62 9.15
N GLY A 61 -12.65 0.86 9.29
CA GLY A 61 -12.67 -0.59 9.11
C GLY A 61 -12.99 -1.04 7.67
N LYS A 62 -12.86 -0.17 6.68
CA LYS A 62 -13.05 -0.49 5.25
C LYS A 62 -11.73 -0.98 4.61
N PRO A 63 -11.81 -1.86 3.58
CA PRO A 63 -10.63 -2.26 2.81
C PRO A 63 -9.92 -1.04 2.21
N GLN A 64 -8.60 -1.11 2.10
CA GLN A 64 -7.86 -0.04 1.41
C GLN A 64 -8.15 -0.07 -0.10
N GLY A 65 -8.66 -1.19 -0.63
CA GLY A 65 -9.12 -1.30 -2.01
C GLY A 65 -7.98 -1.24 -3.02
N VAL A 66 -6.78 -1.68 -2.63
CA VAL A 66 -5.60 -1.73 -3.49
C VAL A 66 -5.87 -2.69 -4.65
N GLN A 67 -5.99 -2.16 -5.86
CA GLN A 67 -6.10 -2.99 -7.06
C GLN A 67 -4.75 -3.68 -7.32
N ILE A 68 -4.78 -4.90 -7.85
CA ILE A 68 -3.54 -5.60 -8.25
C ILE A 68 -2.75 -4.78 -9.27
N SER A 69 -3.42 -4.05 -10.15
CA SER A 69 -2.78 -3.12 -11.09
C SER A 69 -2.00 -2.01 -10.39
N ASP A 70 -2.57 -1.41 -9.34
CA ASP A 70 -1.87 -0.39 -8.55
C ASP A 70 -0.67 -1.01 -7.81
N ALA A 71 -0.84 -2.20 -7.23
CA ALA A 71 0.24 -2.92 -6.55
C ALA A 71 1.40 -3.25 -7.49
N GLN A 72 1.10 -3.69 -8.73
CA GLN A 72 2.10 -3.95 -9.76
C GLN A 72 2.86 -2.67 -10.15
N ARG A 73 2.16 -1.54 -10.33
CA ARG A 73 2.81 -0.25 -10.60
C ARG A 73 3.71 0.20 -9.45
N MET A 74 3.31 -0.03 -8.20
CA MET A 74 4.16 0.26 -7.05
C MET A 74 5.45 -0.55 -7.06
N ALA A 75 5.34 -1.84 -7.38
CA ALA A 75 6.48 -2.73 -7.52
C ALA A 75 7.43 -2.22 -8.63
N GLU A 76 6.89 -1.87 -9.80
CA GLU A 76 7.65 -1.32 -10.93
C GLU A 76 8.36 -0.01 -10.60
N VAL A 77 7.67 0.95 -9.98
CA VAL A 77 8.28 2.23 -9.54
C VAL A 77 9.37 1.99 -8.50
N LEU A 78 9.17 1.03 -7.61
CA LEU A 78 10.21 0.62 -6.67
C LEU A 78 11.32 -0.20 -7.35
N GLY A 79 11.14 -0.71 -8.57
CA GLY A 79 12.10 -1.65 -9.16
C GLY A 79 12.28 -2.92 -8.30
N GLU A 80 11.20 -3.38 -7.69
CA GLU A 80 11.14 -4.60 -6.86
C GLU A 80 10.06 -5.53 -7.42
N ASP A 81 10.17 -6.83 -7.16
CA ASP A 81 9.15 -7.79 -7.59
C ASP A 81 7.88 -7.70 -6.72
N LEU A 82 6.71 -7.69 -7.36
CA LEU A 82 5.43 -7.70 -6.63
C LEU A 82 5.30 -8.93 -5.72
N SER A 83 5.73 -10.11 -6.19
CA SER A 83 5.69 -11.35 -5.41
C SER A 83 6.53 -11.25 -4.14
N TYR A 84 7.70 -10.59 -4.22
CA TYR A 84 8.56 -10.34 -3.07
C TYR A 84 7.89 -9.39 -2.07
N LEU A 85 7.35 -8.26 -2.55
CA LEU A 85 6.65 -7.30 -1.68
C LEU A 85 5.43 -7.94 -1.00
N MET A 86 4.69 -8.81 -1.70
CA MET A 86 3.57 -9.58 -1.13
C MET A 86 4.04 -10.57 -0.05
N ALA A 87 5.16 -11.26 -0.26
CA ALA A 87 5.72 -12.18 0.74
C ALA A 87 6.11 -11.44 2.02
N VAL A 88 6.83 -10.32 1.90
CA VAL A 88 7.21 -9.48 3.04
C VAL A 88 5.98 -8.90 3.75
N ALA A 89 5.01 -8.36 3.00
CA ALA A 89 3.78 -7.83 3.58
C ALA A 89 3.00 -8.90 4.36
N LYS A 90 2.98 -10.15 3.88
CA LYS A 90 2.34 -11.28 4.57
C LYS A 90 3.07 -11.68 5.86
N GLU A 91 4.39 -11.56 5.90
CA GLU A 91 5.16 -11.76 7.13
C GLU A 91 4.89 -10.66 8.15
N GLU A 92 4.87 -9.40 7.72
CA GLU A 92 4.56 -8.26 8.60
C GLU A 92 3.13 -8.33 9.14
N ALA A 93 2.14 -8.70 8.31
CA ALA A 93 0.76 -8.86 8.74
C ALA A 93 0.57 -9.96 9.81
N ARG A 94 1.35 -11.05 9.74
CA ARG A 94 1.36 -12.11 10.77
C ARG A 94 1.90 -11.60 12.09
N LYS A 95 3.06 -10.92 12.08
CA LYS A 95 3.67 -10.31 13.27
C LYS A 95 2.72 -9.34 13.97
N GLN A 96 1.99 -8.53 13.21
CA GLN A 96 1.01 -7.59 13.75
C GLN A 96 -0.24 -8.27 14.36
N SER A 97 -0.52 -9.51 13.98
CA SER A 97 -1.67 -10.29 14.46
C SER A 97 -1.35 -11.18 15.67
N GLY A 98 -0.08 -11.29 16.08
CA GLY A 98 0.35 -12.11 17.21
C GLY A 98 0.35 -13.61 16.98
N GLU A 99 0.34 -14.05 15.70
CA GLU A 99 0.55 -15.45 15.29
C GLU A 99 2.03 -15.80 15.14
#